data_AF-A0A097R2C8-F1
#
_entry.id   AF-A0A097R2C8-F1
#
_cell.length_a   1.000
_cell.length_b   1.000
_cell.length_c   1.000
_cell.angle_alpha   90.00
_cell.angle_beta   90.00
_cell.angle_gamma   90.00
#
_symmetry.space_group_name_H-M   'P 1'
#
loop_
_entity.id
_entity.type
_entity.pdbx_description
1 polymer ?
#
loop_
_entity_poly.entity_id
_entity_poly.type
_entity_poly.pdbx_seq_one_letter_code
_entity_poly.pdbx_strand_id
1 'polypeptide(L)'
;MRSQGYGKKVLECFLAQHPQTILEIDPLTTEIANRRLRFYQSLGFVENSYSHAHPSYHSEISDHELVVLSSKKIISNEQYVIFLNDLKNIVMILN
;
A
#
# COMPACT_ATOMS: atom_id res chain seq x y z
N MET A 1 -16.87 -18.04 -0.02
CA MET A 1 -16.50 -17.00 1.00
C MET A 1 -15.99 -15.72 0.33
N ARG A 2 -16.76 -15.12 -0.58
CA ARG A 2 -16.51 -13.76 -1.09
C ARG A 2 -17.83 -12.98 -0.92
N SER A 3 -17.76 -11.67 -0.71
CA SER A 3 -18.88 -10.71 -0.56
C SER A 3 -19.69 -10.61 0.75
N GLN A 4 -19.34 -11.31 1.84
CA GLN A 4 -20.04 -11.12 3.14
C GLN A 4 -19.51 -9.95 4.01
N GLY A 5 -18.70 -9.04 3.44
CA GLY A 5 -18.20 -7.85 4.15
C GLY A 5 -17.10 -8.11 5.20
N TYR A 6 -16.71 -9.37 5.45
CA TYR A 6 -15.67 -9.70 6.44
C TYR A 6 -14.32 -9.04 6.17
N GLY A 7 -13.89 -8.97 4.90
CA GLY A 7 -12.62 -8.31 4.55
C GLY A 7 -12.61 -6.83 4.93
N LYS A 8 -13.75 -6.15 4.80
CA LYS A 8 -13.91 -4.76 5.25
C LYS A 8 -13.83 -4.67 6.77
N LYS A 9 -14.62 -5.47 7.50
CA LYS A 9 -14.65 -5.45 8.98
C LYS A 9 -13.31 -5.78 9.63
N VAL A 10 -12.60 -6.78 9.10
CA VAL A 10 -11.27 -7.15 9.61
C VAL A 10 -10.29 -6.00 9.41
N LEU A 11 -10.31 -5.37 8.23
CA LEU A 11 -9.43 -4.25 7.95
C LEU A 11 -9.80 -3.01 8.76
N GLU A 12 -11.09 -2.74 9.02
CA GLU A 12 -11.54 -1.69 9.94
C GLU A 12 -11.00 -1.91 11.37
N CYS A 13 -11.10 -3.13 11.91
CA CYS A 13 -10.55 -3.47 13.23
C CYS A 13 -9.02 -3.35 13.27
N PHE A 14 -8.33 -3.71 12.18
CA PHE A 14 -6.88 -3.55 12.07
C PHE A 14 -6.49 -2.07 12.07
N LEU A 15 -7.15 -1.24 11.26
CA LEU A 15 -6.87 0.20 11.15
C LEU A 15 -7.19 0.97 12.43
N ALA A 16 -8.14 0.49 13.24
CA ALA A 16 -8.41 1.04 14.56
C ALA A 16 -7.22 0.89 15.51
N GLN A 17 -6.48 -0.22 15.40
CA GLN A 17 -5.30 -0.52 16.21
C GLN A 17 -3.99 0.03 15.59
N HIS A 18 -3.95 0.14 14.26
CA HIS A 18 -2.79 0.58 13.49
C HIS A 18 -3.14 1.78 12.61
N PRO A 19 -3.33 2.98 13.20
CA PRO A 19 -3.83 4.15 12.49
C PRO A 19 -2.83 4.72 11.46
N GLN A 20 -1.56 4.31 11.51
CA GLN A 20 -0.52 4.67 10.56
C GLN A 20 -0.16 3.44 9.71
N THR A 21 -1.10 3.06 8.83
CA THR A 21 -0.92 1.96 7.89
C THR A 21 -0.62 2.50 6.49
N ILE A 22 0.40 1.94 5.84
CA ILE A 22 0.76 2.19 4.45
C ILE A 22 0.61 0.87 3.68
N LEU A 23 0.13 0.95 2.44
CA LEU A 23 0.06 -0.20 1.54
C LEU A 23 0.33 0.22 0.10
N GLU A 24 0.61 -0.77 -0.74
CA GLU A 24 0.84 -0.61 -2.18
C GLU A 24 -0.29 -1.27 -2.97
N ILE A 25 -0.67 -0.67 -4.09
CA ILE A 25 -1.56 -1.29 -5.09
C ILE A 25 -0.95 -1.18 -6.48
N ASP A 26 -1.38 -2.06 -7.39
CA ASP A 26 -1.02 -1.98 -8.81
C ASP A 26 -1.29 -0.59 -9.39
N PRO A 27 -0.53 -0.16 -10.42
CA PRO A 27 -0.83 1.07 -11.16
C PRO A 27 -2.28 1.12 -11.60
N LEU A 28 -2.85 2.33 -11.62
CA LEU A 28 -4.27 2.57 -11.97
C LEU A 28 -4.57 2.40 -13.47
N THR A 29 -3.86 1.51 -14.13
CA THR A 29 -3.98 1.16 -15.56
C THR A 29 -5.07 0.13 -15.84
N THR A 30 -5.58 -0.55 -14.80
CA THR A 30 -6.61 -1.58 -14.93
C THR A 30 -7.87 -1.25 -14.13
N GLU A 31 -9.01 -1.81 -14.54
CA GLU A 31 -10.25 -1.67 -13.77
C GLU A 31 -10.13 -2.31 -12.37
N ILE A 32 -9.38 -3.40 -12.26
CA ILE A 32 -9.14 -4.08 -10.99
C ILE A 32 -8.39 -3.16 -10.02
N ALA A 33 -7.33 -2.49 -10.47
CA ALA A 33 -6.59 -1.52 -9.67
C ALA A 33 -7.49 -0.36 -9.21
N ASN A 34 -8.33 0.16 -10.11
CA ASN A 34 -9.30 1.20 -9.79
C ASN A 34 -10.34 0.74 -8.75
N ARG A 35 -10.83 -0.51 -8.83
CA ARG A 35 -11.73 -1.09 -7.82
C ARG A 35 -11.03 -1.25 -6.46
N ARG A 36 -9.75 -1.63 -6.43
CA ARG A 36 -8.94 -1.69 -5.20
C ARG A 36 -8.80 -0.30 -4.58
N LEU A 37 -8.46 0.72 -5.38
CA LEU A 37 -8.38 2.09 -4.90
C LEU A 37 -9.67 2.54 -4.22
N ARG A 38 -10.83 2.36 -4.88
CA ARG A 38 -12.14 2.72 -4.30
C ARG A 38 -12.44 1.95 -3.01
N PHE A 39 -12.07 0.67 -2.95
CA PHE A 39 -12.22 -0.13 -1.73
C PHE A 39 -11.40 0.45 -0.57
N TYR A 40 -10.12 0.75 -0.78
CA TYR A 40 -9.27 1.32 0.27
C TYR A 40 -9.67 2.75 0.63
N GLN A 41 -10.10 3.57 -0.33
CA GLN A 41 -10.66 4.90 -0.06
C GLN A 41 -11.92 4.82 0.82
N SER A 42 -12.77 3.81 0.62
CA SER A 42 -13.95 3.57 1.49
C SER A 42 -13.59 3.21 2.94
N LEU A 43 -12.32 2.89 3.21
CA LEU A 43 -11.74 2.61 4.51
C LEU A 43 -10.89 3.78 5.04
N GLY A 44 -10.89 4.92 4.35
CA GLY A 44 -10.15 6.12 4.74
C GLY A 44 -8.69 6.14 4.30
N PHE A 45 -8.27 5.31 3.35
CA PHE A 45 -6.96 5.47 2.71
C PHE A 45 -6.98 6.63 1.71
N VAL A 46 -5.83 7.27 1.57
CA VAL A 46 -5.58 8.32 0.58
C VAL A 46 -4.35 7.96 -0.26
N GLU A 47 -4.33 8.43 -1.49
CA GLU A 47 -3.23 8.25 -2.43
C GLU A 47 -2.09 9.23 -2.12
N ASN A 48 -0.84 8.76 -2.23
CA ASN A 48 0.35 9.58 -2.09
C ASN A 48 1.01 9.77 -3.46
N SER A 49 1.39 11.00 -3.79
CA SER A 49 1.96 11.38 -5.10
C SER A 49 3.45 11.05 -5.26
N TYR A 50 3.95 9.99 -4.62
CA TYR A 50 5.34 9.58 -4.75
C TYR A 50 5.53 8.70 -5.99
N SER A 51 6.55 8.99 -6.79
CA SER A 51 7.06 8.01 -7.76
C SER A 51 7.70 6.88 -6.97
N HIS A 52 6.98 5.75 -6.93
CA HIS A 52 7.33 4.62 -6.10
C HIS A 52 7.49 3.37 -6.95
N ALA A 53 8.64 2.73 -6.78
CA ALA A 53 8.95 1.46 -7.41
C ALA A 53 9.26 0.46 -6.29
N HIS A 54 8.49 -0.62 -6.27
CA HIS A 54 8.66 -1.68 -5.31
C HIS A 54 10.01 -2.38 -5.58
N PRO A 55 10.88 -2.53 -4.57
CA PRO A 55 12.14 -3.22 -4.74
C PRO A 55 11.89 -4.67 -5.20
N SER A 56 12.56 -5.11 -6.25
CA SER A 56 12.46 -6.51 -6.69
C SER A 56 13.30 -7.44 -5.80
N TYR A 57 12.80 -8.66 -5.56
CA TYR A 57 13.56 -9.72 -4.88
C TYR A 57 14.80 -10.18 -5.68
N HIS A 58 14.78 -10.03 -7.00
CA HIS A 58 15.86 -10.43 -7.90
C HIS A 58 16.30 -9.24 -8.75
N SER A 59 17.61 -9.02 -8.83
CA SER A 59 18.25 -7.92 -9.59
C SER A 59 17.96 -7.93 -11.10
N GLU A 60 17.36 -9.01 -11.62
CA GLU A 60 17.04 -9.17 -13.04
C GLU A 60 15.58 -8.76 -13.39
N ILE A 61 14.76 -8.44 -12.39
CA ILE A 61 13.39 -7.97 -12.57
C ILE A 61 13.36 -6.47 -12.32
N SER A 62 12.98 -5.69 -13.33
CA SER A 62 12.82 -4.23 -13.22
C SER A 62 11.93 -3.86 -12.05
N ASP A 63 12.30 -2.82 -11.29
CA ASP A 63 11.47 -2.30 -10.20
C ASP A 63 10.02 -2.08 -10.69
N HIS A 64 9.05 -2.57 -9.93
CA HIS A 64 7.65 -2.53 -10.31
C HIS A 64 7.00 -1.26 -9.77
N GLU A 65 6.52 -0.39 -10.66
CA GLU A 65 5.76 0.79 -10.24
C GLU A 65 4.49 0.37 -9.50
N LEU A 66 4.28 0.93 -8.31
CA LEU A 66 3.07 0.74 -7.51
C LEU A 66 2.62 2.07 -6.94
N VAL A 67 1.32 2.16 -6.63
CA VAL A 67 0.73 3.33 -5.99
C VAL A 67 0.74 3.13 -4.48
N VAL A 68 1.29 4.10 -3.75
CA VAL A 68 1.37 4.08 -2.29
C VAL A 68 0.13 4.76 -1.70
N LEU A 69 -0.62 4.01 -0.88
CA LEU A 69 -1.74 4.52 -0.11
C LEU A 69 -1.39 4.59 1.38
N SER A 70 -1.91 5.60 2.07
CA SER A 70 -1.77 5.74 3.53
C SER A 70 -3.11 5.98 4.20
N SER A 71 -3.27 5.45 5.41
CA SER A 71 -4.51 5.64 6.18
C SER A 71 -4.64 7.08 6.69
N LYS A 72 -5.86 7.63 6.58
CA LYS A 72 -6.34 8.93 7.09
C LYS A 72 -5.73 10.19 6.46
N LYS A 73 -4.43 10.20 6.14
CA LYS A 73 -3.74 11.39 5.61
C LYS A 73 -2.55 11.01 4.73
N ILE A 74 -2.18 11.95 3.87
CA ILE A 74 -0.94 11.90 3.07
C ILE A 74 0.24 11.92 4.04
N ILE A 75 1.23 11.06 3.77
CA ILE A 75 2.46 11.00 4.58
C ILE A 75 3.43 12.11 4.16
N SER A 76 4.33 12.50 5.06
CA SER A 76 5.42 13.41 4.70
C SER A 76 6.50 12.69 3.88
N ASN A 77 7.36 13.46 3.22
CA ASN A 77 8.51 12.90 2.51
C ASN A 77 9.43 12.10 3.43
N GLU A 78 9.64 12.56 4.67
CA GLU A 78 10.43 11.84 5.68
C GLU A 78 9.81 10.48 6.02
N GLN A 79 8.49 10.43 6.19
CA GLN A 79 7.77 9.19 6.44
C GLN A 79 7.83 8.25 5.23
N TYR A 80 7.78 8.77 4.01
CA TYR A 80 7.97 7.98 2.80
C TYR A 80 9.38 7.39 2.71
N VAL A 81 10.42 8.16 3.04
CA VAL A 81 11.80 7.68 3.05
C VAL A 81 12.00 6.56 4.07
N ILE A 82 11.43 6.71 5.27
CA ILE A 82 11.45 5.66 6.31
C ILE A 82 10.74 4.41 5.79
N PHE A 83 9.52 4.56 5.26
CA PHE A 83 8.76 3.46 4.67
C PHE A 83 9.56 2.70 3.59
N LEU A 84 10.16 3.42 2.64
CA LEU A 84 10.95 2.82 1.57
C LEU A 84 12.20 2.11 2.10
N ASN A 85 12.84 2.66 3.12
CA ASN A 85 14.00 2.06 3.76
C ASN A 85 13.62 0.76 4.49
N ASP A 86 12.51 0.77 5.23
CA ASP A 86 12.01 -0.42 5.95
C ASP A 86 11.55 -1.50 4.97
N LEU A 87 10.87 -1.11 3.89
CA LEU A 87 10.49 -2.02 2.81
C LEU A 87 11.73 -2.74 2.26
N LYS A 88 12.78 -1.99 1.89
CA LYS A 88 14.02 -2.55 1.34
C LYS A 88 14.79 -3.43 2.32
N ASN A 89 14.95 -2.97 3.56
CA ASN A 89 15.91 -3.54 4.51
C ASN A 89 15.26 -4.41 5.60
N ILE A 90 13.94 -4.59 5.60
CA ILE A 90 13.26 -5.44 6.59
C ILE A 90 12.33 -6.42 5.87
N VAL A 91 11.50 -5.91 4.96
CA VAL A 91 10.49 -6.74 4.28
C VAL A 91 11.10 -7.54 3.13
N MET A 92 11.95 -6.91 2.33
CA MET A 92 12.51 -7.49 1.10
C MET A 92 13.83 -8.23 1.30
N ILE A 93 14.32 -8.36 2.54
CA ILE A 93 15.50 -9.20 2.81
C ILE A 93 15.14 -10.67 2.56
N LEU A 94 15.83 -11.27 1.60
CA LEU A 94 15.86 -12.73 1.44
C LEU A 94 16.55 -13.33 2.67
N ASN A 95 15.79 -14.04 3.52
CA ASN A 95 16.36 -14.90 4.56
C ASN A 95 16.85 -16.23 3.97
#